data_AF-A0A8T5Y1P0-F1
#
_entry.id   AF-A0A8T5Y1P0-F1
#
_cell.length_a   1.000
_cell.length_b   1.000
_cell.length_c   1.000
_cell.angle_alpha   90.00
_cell.angle_beta   90.00
_cell.angle_gamma   90.00
#
_symmetry.space_group_name_H-M   'P 1'
#
loop_
_entity.id
_entity.type
_entity.pdbx_description
1 polymer ?
#
loop_
_entity_poly.entity_id
_entity_poly.type
_entity_poly.pdbx_seq_one_letter_code
_entity_poly.pdbx_strand_id
1 'polypeptide(L)'
;MRVNSTDLQNAFGKYLAMLEKEDIIVVKNGKNVAKLTKYTVPDYAILHEEAMNYKTTRRKITYEEYEALVESSDQRYELIGGEVYLLAAPSYSHQVVVNEIAGRFYNYFRDKSCQPLTSPFDVRLFGFAAKFMEDPNVVQPDIVVVCDKDKVQDNKYHGVPTLIVEVLSPSTKGKDLATKLELYRKSGVSEYWIVDPDAKQLTFYSFTAEREVAKFTTFFAGDVVSSETFKGLELSVQEIFADL
;
A
#
# COMPACT_ATOMS: atom_id res chain seq x y z
N MET A 1 -8.36 8.38 -36.72
CA MET A 1 -9.61 8.04 -37.46
C MET A 1 -10.85 8.03 -36.57
N ARG A 2 -12.08 8.03 -37.13
CA ARG A 2 -13.36 7.90 -36.38
C ARG A 2 -14.08 6.60 -36.74
N VAL A 3 -14.58 5.86 -35.75
CA VAL A 3 -15.22 4.54 -35.94
C VAL A 3 -16.51 4.45 -35.14
N ASN A 4 -17.52 3.73 -35.64
CA ASN A 4 -18.74 3.49 -34.89
C ASN A 4 -18.47 2.50 -33.73
N SER A 5 -19.12 2.68 -32.58
CA SER A 5 -19.04 1.75 -31.45
C SER A 5 -19.34 0.30 -31.82
N THR A 6 -20.28 0.06 -32.73
CA THR A 6 -20.63 -1.30 -33.17
C THR A 6 -19.52 -1.92 -34.03
N ASP A 7 -18.90 -1.13 -34.91
CA ASP A 7 -17.79 -1.60 -35.73
C ASP A 7 -16.56 -1.88 -34.88
N LEU A 8 -16.29 -1.01 -33.89
CA LEU A 8 -15.20 -1.22 -32.94
C LEU A 8 -15.37 -2.53 -32.17
N GLN A 9 -16.59 -2.85 -31.74
CA GLN A 9 -16.89 -4.09 -31.03
C GLN A 9 -16.65 -5.33 -31.91
N ASN A 10 -17.08 -5.28 -33.18
CA ASN A 10 -16.98 -6.42 -34.09
C ASN A 10 -15.57 -6.62 -34.69
N ALA A 11 -14.75 -5.57 -34.75
CA ALA A 11 -13.43 -5.60 -35.37
C ALA A 11 -12.32 -5.05 -34.46
N PHE A 12 -12.44 -5.24 -33.14
CA PHE A 12 -11.54 -4.63 -32.16
C PHE A 12 -10.05 -4.90 -32.45
N GLY A 13 -9.68 -6.14 -32.76
CA GLY A 13 -8.30 -6.51 -33.06
C GLY A 13 -7.69 -5.78 -34.26
N LYS A 14 -8.49 -5.48 -35.29
CA LYS A 14 -8.06 -4.67 -36.44
C LYS A 14 -7.71 -3.25 -36.03
N TYR A 15 -8.51 -2.68 -35.14
CA TYR A 15 -8.31 -1.32 -34.64
C TYR A 15 -7.13 -1.22 -33.69
N LEU A 16 -6.86 -2.25 -32.87
CA LEU A 16 -5.63 -2.32 -32.09
C LEU A 16 -4.38 -2.27 -32.97
N ALA A 17 -4.36 -2.99 -34.09
CA ALA A 17 -3.24 -2.96 -35.04
C ALA A 17 -3.05 -1.59 -35.72
N MET A 18 -4.11 -0.76 -35.78
CA MET A 18 -4.05 0.59 -36.36
C MET A 18 -3.53 1.65 -35.37
N LEU A 19 -3.55 1.37 -34.06
CA LEU A 19 -3.03 2.28 -33.03
C LEU A 19 -1.52 2.54 -33.14
N GLU A 20 -0.79 1.71 -33.89
CA GLU A 20 0.62 1.98 -34.26
C GLU A 20 0.80 3.22 -35.14
N LYS A 21 -0.26 3.65 -35.83
CA LYS A 21 -0.21 4.75 -36.81
C LYS A 21 -0.98 5.98 -36.35
N GLU A 22 -2.13 5.79 -35.73
CA GLU A 22 -2.98 6.89 -35.29
C GLU A 22 -3.95 6.50 -34.17
N ASP A 23 -4.39 7.50 -33.42
CA ASP A 23 -5.47 7.35 -32.45
C ASP A 23 -6.84 7.15 -33.12
N ILE A 24 -7.71 6.42 -32.43
CA ILE A 24 -9.05 6.08 -32.93
C ILE A 24 -10.11 6.70 -32.02
N ILE A 25 -10.99 7.52 -32.60
CA ILE A 25 -12.13 8.13 -31.91
C ILE A 25 -13.37 7.26 -32.12
N VAL A 26 -13.98 6.81 -31.03
CA VAL A 26 -15.22 6.02 -31.05
C VAL A 26 -16.42 6.95 -31.04
N VAL A 27 -17.33 6.72 -31.97
CA VAL A 27 -18.54 7.51 -32.17
C VAL A 27 -19.76 6.64 -31.93
N LYS A 28 -20.72 7.12 -31.13
CA LYS A 28 -22.02 6.48 -30.89
C LYS A 28 -23.12 7.53 -31.08
N ASN A 29 -24.11 7.22 -31.91
CA ASN A 29 -25.20 8.15 -32.26
C ASN A 29 -24.70 9.55 -32.68
N GLY A 30 -23.65 9.60 -33.49
CA GLY A 30 -23.05 10.85 -33.99
C GLY A 30 -22.19 11.62 -32.97
N LYS A 31 -22.10 11.17 -31.71
CA LYS A 31 -21.28 11.82 -30.67
C LYS A 31 -20.00 11.03 -30.41
N ASN A 32 -18.89 11.74 -30.18
CA ASN A 32 -17.65 11.13 -29.71
C ASN A 32 -17.86 10.64 -28.28
N VAL A 33 -17.59 9.37 -28.02
CA VAL A 33 -17.82 8.74 -26.71
C VAL A 33 -16.56 8.16 -26.09
N ALA A 34 -15.54 7.83 -26.89
CA ALA A 34 -14.26 7.35 -26.39
C ALA A 34 -13.13 7.64 -27.39
N LYS A 35 -11.89 7.51 -26.90
CA LYS A 35 -10.67 7.55 -27.71
C LYS A 35 -9.78 6.37 -27.32
N LEU A 36 -9.38 5.57 -28.30
CA LEU A 36 -8.36 4.55 -28.14
C LEU A 36 -7.03 5.15 -28.58
N THR A 37 -6.02 4.98 -27.74
CA THR A 37 -4.64 5.38 -28.02
C THR A 37 -3.73 4.21 -27.69
N LYS A 38 -2.58 4.15 -28.36
CA LYS A 38 -1.57 3.13 -28.06
C LYS A 38 -1.09 3.32 -26.62
N TYR A 39 -1.10 2.24 -25.84
CA TYR A 39 -0.46 2.26 -24.53
C TYR A 39 1.06 2.18 -24.73
N THR A 40 1.78 3.25 -24.39
CA THR A 40 3.23 3.24 -24.28
C THR A 40 3.61 3.03 -22.81
N VAL A 41 4.49 2.05 -22.56
CA VAL A 41 5.12 1.91 -21.24
C VAL A 41 5.90 3.21 -20.99
N PRO A 42 5.65 3.95 -19.90
CA PRO A 42 6.48 5.11 -19.58
C PRO A 42 7.90 4.62 -19.27
N ASP A 43 8.89 5.18 -19.96
CA ASP A 43 10.31 4.98 -19.66
C ASP A 43 10.59 5.46 -18.22
N TYR A 44 10.55 4.54 -17.25
CA TYR A 44 11.15 4.73 -15.94
C TYR A 44 12.56 4.14 -15.98
N ALA A 45 13.46 4.82 -16.69
CA ALA A 45 14.87 4.48 -16.67
C ALA A 45 15.73 5.75 -16.63
N ILE A 46 16.45 5.87 -15.51
CA ILE A 46 17.70 6.62 -15.29
C ILE A 46 17.54 8.10 -14.84
N LEU A 47 18.12 8.34 -13.66
CA LEU A 47 18.35 9.62 -12.98
C LEU A 47 19.01 10.68 -13.88
N HIS A 48 18.52 11.92 -13.82
CA HIS A 48 19.33 13.13 -13.66
C HIS A 48 18.48 14.31 -13.17
N GLU A 49 19.14 15.18 -12.40
CA GLU A 49 18.63 16.39 -11.75
C GLU A 49 17.99 17.38 -12.74
N GLU A 50 16.70 17.68 -12.52
CA GLU A 50 16.10 19.01 -12.37
C GLU A 50 14.58 18.87 -12.54
N ALA A 51 13.85 19.07 -11.44
CA ALA A 51 12.42 18.81 -11.36
C ALA A 51 11.60 19.84 -12.15
N MET A 52 11.16 19.50 -13.36
CA MET A 52 9.97 20.13 -13.94
C MET A 52 8.71 19.60 -13.23
N ASN A 53 8.08 20.49 -12.48
CA ASN A 53 6.79 20.29 -11.81
C ASN A 53 5.67 19.95 -12.81
N TYR A 54 5.45 18.66 -13.07
CA TYR A 54 4.21 18.21 -13.68
C TYR A 54 3.12 18.08 -12.60
N LYS A 55 2.28 19.10 -12.48
CA LYS A 55 1.03 19.02 -11.71
C LYS A 55 0.06 18.09 -12.44
N THR A 56 0.03 16.81 -12.07
CA THR A 56 -1.10 15.93 -12.37
C THR A 56 -2.23 16.29 -11.41
N THR A 57 -3.23 17.03 -11.87
CA THR A 57 -4.44 17.35 -11.09
C THR A 57 -5.34 16.11 -11.00
N ARG A 58 -4.92 15.08 -10.28
CA ARG A 58 -5.86 14.19 -9.59
C ARG A 58 -6.44 15.02 -8.43
N ARG A 59 -7.78 15.10 -8.33
CA ARG A 59 -8.42 15.76 -7.19
C ARG A 59 -8.05 14.94 -5.96
N LYS A 60 -7.19 15.50 -5.11
CA LYS A 60 -6.99 15.03 -3.75
C LYS A 60 -8.28 15.28 -2.96
N ILE A 61 -8.63 14.37 -2.07
CA ILE A 61 -9.76 14.52 -1.17
C ILE A 61 -9.27 14.79 0.25
N THR A 62 -10.12 15.46 1.01
CA THR A 62 -9.96 15.72 2.44
C THR A 62 -10.26 14.46 3.26
N TYR A 63 -9.94 14.51 4.56
CA TYR A 63 -10.28 13.43 5.48
C TYR A 63 -11.80 13.28 5.62
N GLU A 64 -12.53 14.40 5.67
CA GLU A 64 -13.98 14.43 5.80
C GLU A 64 -14.68 13.83 4.57
N GLU A 65 -14.16 14.12 3.37
CA GLU A 65 -14.64 13.48 2.14
C GLU A 65 -14.35 11.98 2.10
N TYR A 66 -13.23 11.54 2.67
CA TYR A 66 -12.90 10.12 2.81
C TYR A 66 -13.83 9.42 3.80
N GLU A 67 -14.13 10.04 4.95
CA GLU A 67 -15.09 9.47 5.91
C GLU A 67 -16.47 9.31 5.30
N ALA A 68 -16.96 10.35 4.59
CA ALA A 68 -18.23 10.25 3.87
C ALA A 68 -18.23 9.14 2.80
N LEU A 69 -17.09 8.93 2.11
CA LEU A 69 -16.94 7.83 1.16
C LEU A 69 -17.06 6.47 1.85
N VAL A 70 -16.32 6.24 2.93
CA VAL A 70 -16.33 4.98 3.69
C VAL A 70 -17.70 4.70 4.31
N GLU A 71 -18.39 5.72 4.84
CA GLU A 71 -19.74 5.57 5.38
C GLU A 71 -20.79 5.20 4.29
N SER A 72 -20.53 5.59 3.05
CA SER A 72 -21.45 5.37 1.93
C SER A 72 -21.20 4.08 1.13
N SER A 73 -20.20 3.28 1.51
CA SER A 73 -19.72 2.15 0.72
C SER A 73 -19.29 0.98 1.60
N ASP A 74 -19.64 -0.24 1.19
CA ASP A 74 -19.16 -1.47 1.85
C ASP A 74 -17.73 -1.88 1.39
N GLN A 75 -17.10 -1.09 0.53
CA GLN A 75 -15.74 -1.33 0.07
C GLN A 75 -14.70 -0.81 1.06
N ARG A 76 -13.50 -1.40 1.04
CA ARG A 76 -12.38 -0.98 1.86
C ARG A 76 -11.47 -0.01 1.10
N TYR A 77 -11.05 1.06 1.74
CA TYR A 77 -10.23 2.09 1.12
C TYR A 77 -9.07 2.51 2.02
N GLU A 78 -7.92 2.82 1.42
CA GLU A 78 -6.88 3.63 2.05
C GLU A 78 -6.89 5.04 1.44
N LEU A 79 -6.42 6.01 2.22
CA LEU A 79 -6.19 7.38 1.83
C LEU A 79 -4.71 7.68 2.04
N ILE A 80 -3.97 7.98 0.97
CA ILE A 80 -2.54 8.32 1.09
C ILE A 80 -2.30 9.61 0.33
N GLY A 81 -1.88 10.65 1.04
CA GLY A 81 -1.61 11.95 0.43
C GLY A 81 -2.85 12.60 -0.19
N GLY A 82 -4.06 12.27 0.30
CA GLY A 82 -5.33 12.67 -0.31
C GLY A 82 -5.75 11.86 -1.55
N GLU A 83 -5.00 10.83 -1.97
CA GLU A 83 -5.43 9.89 -3.01
C GLU A 83 -6.10 8.65 -2.39
N VAL A 84 -7.21 8.21 -2.98
CA VAL A 84 -7.96 7.03 -2.51
C VAL A 84 -7.51 5.77 -3.23
N TYR A 85 -7.25 4.71 -2.47
CA TYR A 85 -6.85 3.40 -2.94
C TYR A 85 -7.90 2.38 -2.53
N LEU A 86 -8.47 1.66 -3.50
CA LEU A 86 -9.41 0.57 -3.23
C LEU A 86 -8.63 -0.69 -2.83
N LEU A 87 -8.98 -1.27 -1.69
CA LEU A 87 -8.38 -2.52 -1.22
C LEU A 87 -9.19 -3.72 -1.72
N ALA A 88 -8.50 -4.62 -2.43
CA ALA A 88 -9.08 -5.90 -2.82
C ALA A 88 -9.23 -6.84 -1.61
N ALA A 89 -10.00 -7.91 -1.78
CA ALA A 89 -10.02 -9.00 -0.82
C ALA A 89 -8.65 -9.73 -0.83
N PRO A 90 -8.10 -10.09 0.33
CA PRO A 90 -6.83 -10.81 0.40
C PRO A 90 -6.97 -12.23 -0.15
N SER A 91 -5.87 -12.81 -0.65
CA SER A 91 -5.81 -14.21 -1.06
C SER A 91 -5.74 -15.15 0.15
N TYR A 92 -5.98 -16.45 -0.07
CA TYR A 92 -5.77 -17.46 0.96
C TYR A 92 -4.32 -17.45 1.48
N SER A 93 -3.33 -17.43 0.58
CA SER A 93 -1.91 -17.39 0.95
C SER A 93 -1.54 -16.17 1.78
N HIS A 94 -2.10 -15.00 1.44
CA HIS A 94 -1.93 -13.78 2.23
C HIS A 94 -2.46 -13.98 3.66
N GLN A 95 -3.67 -14.53 3.80
CA GLN A 95 -4.28 -14.73 5.12
C GLN A 95 -3.56 -15.78 5.98
N VAL A 96 -3.04 -16.85 5.38
CA VAL A 96 -2.22 -17.83 6.12
C VAL A 96 -0.99 -17.16 6.74
N VAL A 97 -0.28 -16.35 5.95
CA VAL A 97 0.92 -15.63 6.40
C VAL A 97 0.59 -14.59 7.48
N VAL A 98 -0.47 -13.79 7.28
CA VAL A 98 -0.91 -12.80 8.27
C VAL A 98 -1.24 -13.49 9.59
N ASN A 99 -1.99 -14.59 9.57
CA ASN A 99 -2.38 -15.32 10.77
C ASN A 99 -1.18 -15.91 11.52
N GLU A 100 -0.20 -16.46 10.81
CA GLU A 100 1.00 -17.03 11.41
C GLU A 100 1.82 -15.96 12.15
N ILE A 101 2.04 -14.82 11.50
CA ILE A 101 2.76 -13.69 12.12
C ILE A 101 1.97 -13.12 13.29
N ALA A 102 0.66 -12.90 13.11
CA ALA A 102 -0.22 -12.36 14.15
C ALA A 102 -0.27 -13.26 15.39
N GLY A 103 -0.33 -14.58 15.21
CA GLY A 103 -0.31 -15.55 16.32
C GLY A 103 0.97 -15.47 17.16
N ARG A 104 2.13 -15.35 16.49
CA ARG A 104 3.43 -15.17 17.17
C ARG A 104 3.52 -13.84 17.89
N PHE A 105 3.09 -12.77 17.25
CA PHE A 105 3.04 -11.44 17.85
C PHE A 105 2.12 -11.44 19.07
N TYR A 106 0.92 -12.01 18.96
CA TYR A 106 -0.03 -12.11 20.08
C TYR A 106 0.59 -12.84 21.28
N ASN A 107 1.27 -13.96 21.05
CA ASN A 107 1.95 -14.68 22.11
C ASN A 107 3.10 -13.88 22.74
N TYR A 108 3.91 -13.20 21.92
CA TYR A 108 5.00 -12.36 22.42
C TYR A 108 4.48 -11.15 23.23
N PHE A 109 3.40 -10.51 22.78
CA PHE A 109 2.82 -9.32 23.43
C PHE A 109 1.87 -9.65 24.59
N ARG A 110 1.67 -10.93 24.91
CA ARG A 110 0.94 -11.34 26.10
C ARG A 110 1.59 -10.71 27.34
N ASP A 111 0.77 -10.08 28.17
CA ASP A 111 1.17 -9.38 29.40
C ASP A 111 2.10 -8.16 29.20
N LYS A 112 2.18 -7.61 27.99
CA LYS A 112 2.91 -6.37 27.68
C LYS A 112 1.95 -5.20 27.46
N SER A 113 2.48 -3.97 27.52
CA SER A 113 1.69 -2.76 27.32
C SER A 113 1.21 -2.61 25.87
N CYS A 114 2.04 -2.98 24.89
CA CYS A 114 1.73 -2.90 23.47
C CYS A 114 0.77 -4.00 23.01
N GLN A 115 0.05 -3.74 21.92
CA GLN A 115 -0.97 -4.63 21.36
C GLN A 115 -0.76 -4.81 19.86
N PRO A 116 -0.62 -6.05 19.37
CA PRO A 116 -0.75 -6.36 17.95
C PRO A 116 -2.22 -6.39 17.54
N LEU A 117 -2.52 -5.85 16.37
CA LEU A 117 -3.83 -5.83 15.72
C LEU A 117 -3.66 -6.18 14.23
N THR A 118 -4.69 -6.73 13.61
CA THR A 118 -4.71 -7.10 12.19
C THR A 118 -5.74 -6.30 11.41
N SER A 119 -5.58 -6.22 10.09
CA SER A 119 -6.60 -5.64 9.22
C SER A 119 -7.91 -6.49 9.22
N PRO A 120 -9.09 -5.89 8.96
CA PRO A 120 -9.33 -4.46 8.75
C PRO A 120 -9.28 -3.67 10.05
N PHE A 121 -8.43 -2.64 10.09
CA PHE A 121 -8.32 -1.70 11.20
C PHE A 121 -7.74 -0.39 10.69
N ASP A 122 -8.50 0.70 10.78
CA ASP A 122 -8.09 2.00 10.25
C ASP A 122 -7.02 2.63 11.14
N VAL A 123 -5.91 3.02 10.51
CA VAL A 123 -4.80 3.74 11.13
C VAL A 123 -4.72 5.10 10.45
N ARG A 124 -5.22 6.13 11.13
CA ARG A 124 -5.01 7.52 10.74
C ARG A 124 -3.62 7.94 11.19
N LEU A 125 -2.72 8.07 10.23
CA LEU A 125 -1.33 8.42 10.48
C LEU A 125 -1.19 9.93 10.70
N PHE A 126 -0.43 10.27 11.73
CA PHE A 126 0.15 11.60 11.90
C PHE A 126 1.66 11.52 11.67
N GLY A 127 2.29 12.61 11.25
CA GLY A 127 3.71 12.60 10.92
C GLY A 127 4.40 13.89 11.33
N PHE A 128 5.73 13.85 11.31
CA PHE A 128 6.57 14.93 11.83
C PHE A 128 6.76 16.09 10.83
N ALA A 129 6.49 15.88 9.54
CA ALA A 129 6.67 16.89 8.50
C ALA A 129 5.44 17.80 8.39
N ALA A 130 5.64 19.11 8.22
CA ALA A 130 4.55 20.09 8.06
C ALA A 130 3.51 19.69 6.99
N LYS A 131 3.97 19.13 5.88
CA LYS A 131 3.12 18.64 4.79
C LYS A 131 2.25 17.43 5.17
N PHE A 132 2.67 16.65 6.17
CA PHE A 132 1.92 15.50 6.67
C PHE A 132 0.66 15.92 7.43
N MET A 133 0.64 17.13 7.99
CA MET A 133 -0.56 17.70 8.62
C MET A 133 -1.56 18.22 7.58
N GLU A 134 -1.09 18.56 6.37
CA GLU A 134 -1.93 19.10 5.29
C GLU A 134 -2.52 17.98 4.40
N ASP A 135 -1.77 16.89 4.19
CA ASP A 135 -2.19 15.74 3.39
C ASP A 135 -2.78 14.64 4.31
N PRO A 136 -4.07 14.27 4.17
CA PRO A 136 -4.68 13.25 5.03
C PRO A 136 -4.19 11.84 4.67
N ASN A 137 -3.90 11.03 5.70
CA ASN A 137 -3.42 9.65 5.55
C ASN A 137 -4.18 8.69 6.46
N VAL A 138 -4.85 7.70 5.88
CA VAL A 138 -5.53 6.60 6.55
C VAL A 138 -5.14 5.30 5.84
N VAL A 139 -4.55 4.36 6.56
CA VAL A 139 -4.09 3.07 6.01
C VAL A 139 -4.74 1.91 6.77
N GLN A 140 -4.74 0.72 6.16
CA GLN A 140 -5.14 -0.53 6.81
C GLN A 140 -4.02 -1.56 6.64
N PRO A 141 -2.92 -1.45 7.39
CA PRO A 141 -1.81 -2.39 7.28
C PRO A 141 -2.24 -3.77 7.78
N ASP A 142 -1.65 -4.82 7.22
CA ASP A 142 -2.04 -6.19 7.56
C ASP A 142 -1.85 -6.51 9.04
N ILE A 143 -0.75 -6.04 9.63
CA ILE A 143 -0.50 -6.13 11.08
C ILE A 143 0.10 -4.82 11.56
N VAL A 144 -0.40 -4.33 12.70
CA VAL A 144 0.15 -3.15 13.39
C VAL A 144 0.38 -3.46 14.86
N VAL A 145 1.42 -2.87 15.44
CA VAL A 145 1.68 -2.90 16.88
C VAL A 145 1.60 -1.50 17.43
N VAL A 146 0.66 -1.27 18.36
CA VAL A 146 0.44 0.02 19.02
C VAL A 146 0.77 -0.08 20.50
N CYS A 147 1.44 0.93 21.05
CA CYS A 147 1.88 0.96 22.45
C CYS A 147 1.16 2.02 23.30
N ASP A 148 0.43 2.92 22.65
CA ASP A 148 -0.32 4.06 23.18
C ASP A 148 -1.82 3.87 22.92
N LYS A 149 -2.42 2.93 23.66
CA LYS A 149 -3.82 2.49 23.50
C LYS A 149 -4.84 3.62 23.70
N ASP A 150 -4.47 4.70 24.37
CA ASP A 150 -5.28 5.91 24.55
C ASP A 150 -5.57 6.66 23.23
N LYS A 151 -4.79 6.38 22.18
CA LYS A 151 -5.00 6.90 20.82
C LYS A 151 -5.97 6.06 19.98
N VAL A 152 -6.52 4.98 20.54
CA VAL A 152 -7.61 4.22 19.92
C VAL A 152 -8.92 4.89 20.28
N GLN A 153 -9.61 5.45 19.28
CA GLN A 153 -10.87 6.19 19.42
C GLN A 153 -11.79 5.81 18.27
N ASP A 154 -13.08 5.64 18.54
CA ASP A 154 -14.09 5.30 17.53
C ASP A 154 -13.75 4.08 16.65
N ASN A 155 -13.12 3.06 17.26
CA ASN A 155 -12.62 1.84 16.61
C ASN A 155 -11.52 2.07 15.54
N LYS A 156 -10.84 3.22 15.59
CA LYS A 156 -9.70 3.57 14.73
C LYS A 156 -8.50 3.92 15.61
N TYR A 157 -7.29 3.79 15.08
CA TYR A 157 -6.08 4.28 15.73
C TYR A 157 -5.63 5.61 15.12
N HIS A 158 -5.39 6.60 15.97
CA HIS A 158 -5.02 7.96 15.59
C HIS A 158 -3.60 8.27 16.07
N GLY A 159 -2.58 7.92 15.30
CA GLY A 159 -1.20 8.01 15.78
C GLY A 159 -0.16 7.43 14.84
N VAL A 160 0.95 6.98 15.42
CA VAL A 160 2.06 6.35 14.69
C VAL A 160 2.30 4.99 15.32
N PRO A 161 1.93 3.88 14.65
CA PRO A 161 2.23 2.55 15.14
C PRO A 161 3.73 2.36 15.32
N THR A 162 4.12 1.60 16.33
CA THR A 162 5.54 1.34 16.60
C THR A 162 6.13 0.41 15.54
N LEU A 163 5.36 -0.62 15.14
CA LEU A 163 5.74 -1.56 14.08
C LEU A 163 4.55 -1.78 13.15
N ILE A 164 4.85 -1.84 11.85
CA ILE A 164 3.90 -2.20 10.79
C ILE A 164 4.44 -3.39 10.00
N VAL A 165 3.57 -4.35 9.68
CA VAL A 165 3.84 -5.45 8.74
C VAL A 165 2.87 -5.35 7.57
N GLU A 166 3.39 -5.43 6.35
CA GLU A 166 2.62 -5.56 5.11
C GLU A 166 2.96 -6.89 4.45
N VAL A 167 1.94 -7.67 4.09
CA VAL A 167 2.09 -8.93 3.37
C VAL A 167 1.70 -8.68 1.91
N LEU A 168 2.66 -8.88 1.00
CA LEU A 168 2.43 -8.61 -0.41
C LEU A 168 1.41 -9.59 -0.99
N SER A 169 0.46 -9.04 -1.76
CA SER A 169 -0.40 -9.82 -2.64
C SER A 169 -0.03 -9.55 -4.12
N PRO A 170 -0.38 -10.44 -5.06
CA PRO A 170 -0.12 -10.24 -6.49
C PRO A 170 -0.67 -8.92 -7.05
N SER A 171 -1.74 -8.36 -6.45
CA SER A 171 -2.35 -7.10 -6.88
C SER A 171 -1.64 -5.82 -6.42
N THR A 172 -0.60 -5.92 -5.57
CA THR A 172 0.02 -4.76 -4.87
C THR A 172 1.44 -4.37 -5.36
N LYS A 173 1.92 -4.88 -6.51
CA LYS A 173 3.37 -4.80 -6.79
C LYS A 173 3.90 -3.42 -7.25
N GLY A 174 4.99 -2.99 -6.59
CA GLY A 174 5.93 -1.95 -7.02
C GLY A 174 5.67 -0.55 -6.47
N LYS A 175 4.71 0.17 -7.07
CA LYS A 175 4.49 1.59 -6.78
C LYS A 175 3.86 1.83 -5.40
N ASP A 176 3.02 0.90 -4.96
CA ASP A 176 2.38 0.93 -3.65
C ASP A 176 3.41 0.77 -2.52
N LEU A 177 4.34 -0.18 -2.68
CA LEU A 177 5.39 -0.45 -1.69
C LEU A 177 6.29 0.76 -1.43
N ALA A 178 6.77 1.42 -2.49
CA ALA A 178 7.60 2.62 -2.35
C ALA A 178 6.82 3.78 -1.70
N THR A 179 5.53 3.91 -2.03
CA THR A 179 4.65 4.93 -1.45
C THR A 179 4.45 4.69 0.05
N LYS A 180 4.12 3.45 0.44
CA LYS A 180 3.92 3.07 1.85
C LYS A 180 5.20 3.12 2.68
N LEU A 181 6.34 2.67 2.13
CA LEU A 181 7.64 2.80 2.79
C LEU A 181 7.94 4.27 3.13
N GLU A 182 7.79 5.16 2.17
CA GLU A 182 8.04 6.58 2.37
C GLU A 182 7.02 7.21 3.34
N LEU A 183 5.75 6.79 3.26
CA LEU A 183 4.69 7.21 4.17
C LEU A 183 5.03 6.82 5.62
N TYR A 184 5.34 5.55 5.89
CA TYR A 184 5.62 5.04 7.23
C TYR A 184 6.92 5.61 7.80
N ARG A 185 7.96 5.74 6.99
CA ARG A 185 9.20 6.42 7.35
C ARG A 185 8.96 7.86 7.80
N LYS A 186 8.20 8.64 7.01
CA LYS A 186 7.86 10.05 7.31
C LYS A 186 6.87 10.21 8.47
N SER A 187 6.00 9.22 8.68
CA SER A 187 5.11 9.18 9.85
C SER A 187 5.90 8.98 11.14
N GLY A 188 7.03 8.27 11.06
CA GLY A 188 7.91 7.96 12.18
C GLY A 188 7.65 6.60 12.82
N VAL A 189 7.09 5.67 12.04
CA VAL A 189 7.07 4.24 12.39
C VAL A 189 8.51 3.81 12.72
N SER A 190 8.69 2.99 13.75
CA SER A 190 10.04 2.57 14.19
C SER A 190 10.56 1.39 13.36
N GLU A 191 9.67 0.43 13.09
CA GLU A 191 9.97 -0.75 12.29
C GLU A 191 8.91 -0.99 11.22
N TYR A 192 9.37 -1.31 10.02
CA TYR A 192 8.48 -1.66 8.91
C TYR A 192 8.93 -2.95 8.24
N TRP A 193 8.06 -3.97 8.28
CA TRP A 193 8.36 -5.30 7.77
C TRP A 193 7.49 -5.58 6.55
N ILE A 194 8.11 -6.08 5.49
CA ILE A 194 7.42 -6.45 4.25
C ILE A 194 7.64 -7.94 4.04
N VAL A 195 6.56 -8.69 3.91
CA VAL A 195 6.60 -10.13 3.69
C VAL A 195 6.14 -10.42 2.28
N ASP A 196 6.95 -11.12 1.50
CA ASP A 196 6.58 -11.57 0.15
C ASP A 196 6.33 -13.08 0.16
N PRO A 197 5.06 -13.53 0.13
CA PRO A 197 4.73 -14.95 0.08
C PRO A 197 5.21 -15.65 -1.19
N ASP A 198 5.26 -14.94 -2.33
CA ASP A 198 5.70 -15.52 -3.61
C ASP A 198 7.21 -15.79 -3.58
N ALA A 199 7.98 -14.83 -3.08
CA ALA A 199 9.43 -14.92 -2.97
C ALA A 199 9.91 -15.61 -1.68
N LYS A 200 9.00 -15.91 -0.75
CA LYS A 200 9.28 -16.49 0.58
C LYS A 200 10.40 -15.75 1.32
N GLN A 201 10.29 -14.43 1.37
CA GLN A 201 11.25 -13.55 2.03
C GLN A 201 10.56 -12.52 2.92
N LEU A 202 11.30 -12.04 3.91
CA LEU A 202 10.90 -10.93 4.77
C LEU A 202 11.94 -9.82 4.67
N THR A 203 11.51 -8.62 4.34
CA THR A 203 12.34 -7.42 4.32
C THR A 203 12.04 -6.56 5.55
N PHE A 204 13.08 -6.30 6.33
CA PHE A 204 13.04 -5.49 7.54
C PHE A 204 13.60 -4.09 7.26
N TYR A 205 12.92 -3.06 7.75
CA TYR A 205 13.42 -1.68 7.85
C TYR A 205 13.36 -1.18 9.28
N SER A 206 14.41 -0.47 9.69
CA SER A 206 14.39 0.44 10.86
C SER A 206 14.87 1.83 10.46
N PHE A 207 14.49 2.84 11.25
CA PHE A 207 14.71 4.24 10.90
C PHE A 207 15.42 5.04 12.01
N THR A 208 16.27 5.98 11.62
CA THR A 208 16.98 6.89 12.54
C THR A 208 16.04 7.94 13.14
N ALA A 209 16.53 8.72 14.11
CA ALA A 209 15.78 9.85 14.66
C ALA A 209 15.38 10.85 13.55
N GLU A 210 16.30 11.12 12.63
CA GLU A 210 16.17 11.98 11.44
C GLU A 210 15.30 11.36 10.33
N ARG A 211 14.72 10.19 10.60
CA ARG A 211 13.87 9.40 9.69
C ARG A 211 14.62 8.83 8.49
N GLU A 212 15.93 8.72 8.51
CA GLU A 212 16.68 8.01 7.46
C GLU A 212 16.58 6.50 7.67
N VAL A 213 16.84 5.70 6.62
CA VAL A 213 16.89 4.24 6.76
C VAL A 213 18.14 3.89 7.56
N ALA A 214 17.95 3.42 8.80
CA ALA A 214 19.05 2.99 9.67
C ALA A 214 19.53 1.60 9.26
N LYS A 215 18.58 0.70 8.98
CA LYS A 215 18.86 -0.66 8.54
C LYS A 215 17.83 -1.12 7.55
N PHE A 216 18.30 -1.88 6.58
CA PHE A 216 17.51 -2.59 5.60
C PHE A 216 18.12 -3.98 5.42
N THR A 217 17.33 -5.03 5.61
CA THR A 217 17.80 -6.41 5.46
C THR A 217 16.69 -7.28 4.93
N THR A 218 16.99 -8.12 3.94
CA THR A 218 16.09 -9.16 3.47
C THR A 218 16.56 -10.50 4.01
N PHE A 219 15.62 -11.23 4.59
CA PHE A 219 15.79 -12.53 5.20
C PHE A 219 15.04 -13.58 4.39
N PHE A 220 15.60 -14.78 4.34
CA PHE A 220 15.11 -15.91 3.55
C PHE A 220 14.84 -17.11 4.46
N ALA A 221 14.32 -18.19 3.87
CA ALA A 221 14.10 -19.43 4.61
C ALA A 221 15.37 -19.91 5.33
N GLY A 222 15.25 -20.20 6.63
CA GLY A 222 16.35 -20.56 7.52
C GLY A 222 16.86 -19.40 8.39
N ASP A 223 16.56 -18.15 8.01
CA ASP A 223 16.88 -16.98 8.80
C ASP A 223 15.85 -16.73 9.91
N VAL A 224 16.28 -16.03 10.96
CA VAL A 224 15.43 -15.50 12.02
C VAL A 224 15.53 -13.98 12.02
N VAL A 225 14.38 -13.32 11.97
CA VAL A 225 14.26 -11.86 12.04
C VAL A 225 14.00 -11.49 13.49
N SER A 226 14.85 -10.64 14.07
CA SER A 226 14.68 -10.11 15.43
C SER A 226 14.34 -8.62 15.38
N SER A 227 13.32 -8.20 16.13
CA SER A 227 12.95 -6.79 16.27
C SER A 227 14.03 -6.01 17.03
N GLU A 228 14.34 -4.79 16.58
CA GLU A 228 15.29 -3.89 17.25
C GLU A 228 14.62 -3.08 18.37
N THR A 229 13.31 -2.89 18.27
CA THR A 229 12.44 -2.13 19.16
C THR A 229 11.88 -3.03 20.25
N PHE A 230 11.42 -4.23 19.88
CA PHE A 230 10.81 -5.19 20.79
C PHE A 230 11.79 -6.32 21.13
N LYS A 231 12.60 -6.12 22.18
CA LYS A 231 13.61 -7.12 22.59
C LYS A 231 13.00 -8.52 22.78
N GLY A 232 13.57 -9.49 22.08
CA GLY A 232 13.12 -10.89 22.10
C GLY A 232 11.89 -11.20 21.24
N LEU A 233 11.39 -10.24 20.46
CA LEU A 233 10.42 -10.54 19.40
C LEU A 233 11.20 -11.08 18.20
N GLU A 234 10.99 -12.35 17.90
CA GLU A 234 11.69 -13.06 16.83
C GLU A 234 10.70 -13.83 15.94
N LEU A 235 10.99 -13.88 14.64
CA LEU A 235 10.25 -14.68 13.67
C LEU A 235 11.21 -15.52 12.83
N SER A 236 11.00 -16.83 12.81
CA SER A 236 11.64 -17.71 11.83
C SER A 236 10.97 -17.51 10.47
N VAL A 237 11.74 -17.08 9.46
CA VAL A 237 11.21 -16.85 8.11
C VAL A 237 10.68 -18.14 7.49
N GLN A 238 11.31 -19.28 7.82
CA GLN A 238 10.84 -20.58 7.35
C GLN A 238 9.44 -20.92 7.90
N GLU A 239 9.20 -20.59 9.18
CA GLU A 239 7.94 -20.93 9.84
C GLU A 239 6.77 -20.06 9.36
N ILE A 240 7.03 -18.80 8.98
CA ILE A 240 6.02 -17.90 8.39
C ILE A 240 5.33 -18.52 7.16
N PHE A 241 6.06 -19.34 6.41
CA PHE A 241 5.61 -19.93 5.15
C PHE A 241 5.40 -21.45 5.22
N ALA A 242 5.39 -22.04 6.41
CA ALA A 242 5.35 -23.50 6.58
C ALA A 242 4.03 -24.13 6.06
N ASP A 243 2.93 -23.38 6.18
CA ASP A 243 1.58 -23.84 5.82
C ASP A 243 1.09 -23.32 4.45
N LEU A 244 2.02 -22.84 3.60
CA LEU A 244 1.76 -22.36 2.24
C LEU A 244 2.03 -23.40 1.14
#